data_AF-A0A819UUQ4-F1
#
_entry.id   AF-A0A819UUQ4-F1
#
_cell.length_a   1.000
_cell.length_b   1.000
_cell.length_c   1.000
_cell.angle_alpha   90.00
_cell.angle_beta   90.00
_cell.angle_gamma   90.00
#
_symmetry.space_group_name_H-M   'P 1'
#
loop_
_entity.id
_entity.type
_entity.pdbx_description
1 polymer ?
#
loop_
_entity_poly.entity_id
_entity_poly.type
_entity_poly.pdbx_seq_one_letter_code
_entity_poly.pdbx_strand_id
1 'polypeptide(L)'
;MGNLRVDSRENHHYLYPLFKHIFHVNYPNGTLAFINIPFGVAAFPFAEIQSHFIGRVLRGEVQLPTKDVMMSEVDNPLLPQNRRYHFVNMIEYVRTLLEMMKQSDKNYSYIFTIDDERRFHKIIKE
;
A
#
# COMPACT_ATOMS: atom_id res chain seq x y z
N MET A 1 3.39 20.02 -11.82
CA MET A 1 3.54 18.61 -12.25
C MET A 1 4.64 17.99 -11.41
N GLY A 2 4.32 16.98 -10.60
CA GLY A 2 5.31 16.30 -9.76
C GLY A 2 6.01 15.22 -10.58
N ASN A 3 7.27 15.42 -10.94
CA ASN A 3 8.03 14.41 -11.67
C ASN A 3 8.33 13.25 -10.71
N LEU A 4 7.94 12.04 -11.09
CA LEU A 4 8.43 10.81 -10.47
C LEU A 4 9.95 10.81 -10.67
N ARG A 5 10.71 11.03 -9.59
CA ARG A 5 12.17 10.99 -9.65
C ARG A 5 12.61 9.59 -9.27
N VAL A 6 13.19 8.87 -10.22
CA VAL A 6 14.21 7.87 -9.86
C VAL A 6 15.38 8.70 -9.36
N ASP A 7 15.74 8.60 -8.08
CA ASP A 7 16.81 9.44 -7.54
C ASP A 7 18.11 9.15 -8.28
N SER A 8 18.51 10.09 -9.13
CA SER A 8 19.72 10.03 -9.94
C SER A 8 20.92 10.64 -9.22
N ARG A 9 20.75 11.11 -7.97
CA ARG A 9 21.82 11.80 -7.24
C ARG A 9 22.86 10.83 -6.68
N GLU A 10 22.47 9.61 -6.33
CA GLU A 10 23.40 8.57 -5.88
C GLU A 10 22.81 7.18 -6.13
N ASN A 11 23.09 6.50 -7.25
CA ASN A 11 22.91 5.04 -7.47
C ASN A 11 21.81 4.29 -6.67
N HIS A 12 20.60 4.86 -6.54
CA HIS A 12 19.55 4.32 -5.68
C HIS A 12 18.26 4.24 -6.49
N HIS A 13 18.08 3.08 -7.12
CA HIS A 13 16.91 2.77 -7.94
C HIS A 13 15.70 2.42 -7.07
N TYR A 14 15.04 3.41 -6.47
CA TYR A 14 13.74 3.24 -5.80
C TYR A 14 12.77 4.36 -6.15
N LEU A 15 11.48 4.12 -5.94
CA LEU A 15 10.42 5.08 -6.20
C LEU A 15 10.14 5.92 -4.95
N TYR A 16 10.20 7.23 -5.10
CA TYR A 16 9.99 8.19 -4.03
C TYR A 16 9.38 9.48 -4.59
N PRO A 17 8.53 10.21 -3.83
CA PRO A 17 8.01 9.91 -2.49
C PRO A 17 6.69 9.13 -2.54
N LEU A 18 6.64 7.93 -1.95
CA LEU A 18 5.45 7.08 -1.92
C LEU A 18 4.92 6.85 -0.50
N PHE A 19 3.78 7.46 -0.18
CA PHE A 19 3.07 7.18 1.07
C PHE A 19 2.56 5.74 1.09
N LYS A 20 2.87 5.01 2.17
CA LYS A 20 2.64 3.56 2.31
C LYS A 20 3.16 2.75 1.11
N HIS A 21 4.18 3.22 0.40
CA HIS A 21 4.67 2.60 -0.85
C HIS A 21 3.61 2.44 -1.96
N ILE A 22 2.53 3.23 -1.91
CA ILE A 22 1.42 3.19 -2.87
C ILE A 22 1.24 4.56 -3.51
N PHE A 23 0.92 5.59 -2.73
CA PHE A 23 0.43 6.86 -3.28
C PHE A 23 1.54 7.87 -3.41
N HIS A 24 1.63 8.52 -4.57
CA HIS A 24 2.59 9.58 -4.77
C HIS A 24 2.18 10.83 -3.98
N VAL A 25 3.05 11.32 -3.08
CA VAL A 25 2.70 12.40 -2.12
C VAL A 25 2.24 13.70 -2.79
N ASN A 26 2.77 14.05 -3.97
CA ASN A 26 2.31 15.20 -4.76
C ASN A 26 0.90 15.07 -5.38
N TYR A 27 0.26 13.91 -5.28
CA TYR A 27 -1.10 13.63 -5.76
C TYR A 27 -1.97 13.16 -4.59
N PRO A 28 -2.27 14.04 -3.61
CA PRO A 28 -2.84 13.65 -2.32
C PRO A 28 -4.28 13.12 -2.37
N ASN A 29 -4.96 13.27 -3.52
CA ASN A 29 -6.24 12.62 -3.79
C ASN A 29 -6.10 11.15 -4.24
N GLY A 30 -4.88 10.60 -4.25
CA GLY A 30 -4.63 9.20 -4.60
C GLY A 30 -4.73 8.88 -6.09
N THR A 31 -4.81 9.90 -6.96
CA THR A 31 -4.94 9.72 -8.42
C THR A 31 -3.70 9.13 -9.09
N LEU A 32 -2.54 9.20 -8.42
CA LEU A 32 -1.33 8.49 -8.82
C LEU A 32 -0.94 7.48 -7.74
N ALA A 33 -1.11 6.21 -8.06
CA ALA A 33 -0.82 5.08 -7.18
C ALA A 33 0.02 4.02 -7.90
N PHE A 34 0.81 3.27 -7.12
CA PHE A 34 1.63 2.15 -7.57
C PHE A 34 1.21 0.89 -6.81
N ILE A 35 1.25 -0.25 -7.50
CA ILE A 35 0.89 -1.55 -6.94
C ILE A 35 2.09 -2.49 -7.07
N ASN A 36 2.31 -3.31 -6.04
CA ASN A 36 3.29 -4.39 -5.98
C ASN A 36 4.75 -3.91 -6.14
N ILE A 37 5.07 -2.76 -5.55
CA ILE A 37 6.45 -2.22 -5.47
C ILE A 37 7.26 -2.84 -4.33
N PRO A 38 6.70 -3.05 -3.12
CA PRO A 38 7.41 -3.70 -2.03
C PRO A 38 7.87 -5.13 -2.33
N PHE A 39 9.02 -5.51 -1.77
CA PHE A 39 9.64 -6.82 -1.96
C PHE A 39 9.96 -7.51 -0.63
N GLY A 40 10.13 -8.84 -0.67
CA GLY A 40 10.16 -9.68 0.55
C GLY A 40 8.77 -10.11 1.03
N VAL A 41 7.77 -10.03 0.16
CA VAL A 41 6.36 -10.29 0.44
C VAL A 41 5.79 -11.36 -0.50
N ALA A 42 4.64 -11.96 -0.15
CA ALA A 42 3.89 -12.80 -1.08
C ALA A 42 3.15 -11.93 -2.09
N ALA A 43 3.64 -11.88 -3.33
CA ALA A 43 3.25 -10.89 -4.33
C ALA A 43 1.74 -10.78 -4.62
N PHE A 44 1.04 -11.90 -4.84
CA PHE A 44 -0.38 -11.84 -5.20
C PHE A 44 -1.28 -11.39 -4.04
N PRO A 45 -1.20 -12.01 -2.84
CA PRO A 45 -1.81 -11.47 -1.63
C PRO A 45 -1.58 -9.97 -1.42
N PHE A 46 -0.35 -9.54 -1.64
CA PHE A 46 0.06 -8.16 -1.39
C PHE A 46 -0.55 -7.19 -2.41
N ALA A 47 -0.50 -7.53 -3.70
CA ALA A 47 -1.09 -6.74 -4.76
C ALA A 47 -2.62 -6.61 -4.60
N GLU A 48 -3.28 -7.68 -4.17
CA GLU A 48 -4.73 -7.70 -3.95
C GLU A 48 -5.14 -6.73 -2.83
N ILE A 49 -4.46 -6.76 -1.68
CA ILE A 49 -4.71 -5.86 -0.55
C ILE A 49 -4.43 -4.40 -0.95
N GLN A 50 -3.33 -4.12 -1.64
CA GLN A 50 -3.04 -2.77 -2.13
C GLN A 50 -4.14 -2.29 -3.10
N SER A 51 -4.61 -3.16 -3.99
CA SER A 51 -5.69 -2.85 -4.94
C SER A 51 -7.00 -2.50 -4.23
N HIS A 52 -7.36 -3.26 -3.20
CA HIS A 52 -8.53 -2.97 -2.36
C HIS A 52 -8.42 -1.63 -1.63
N PHE A 53 -7.24 -1.28 -1.14
CA PHE A 53 -7.02 0.01 -0.48
C PHE A 53 -7.11 1.16 -1.48
N ILE A 54 -6.47 1.04 -2.65
CA ILE A 54 -6.54 2.02 -3.73
C ILE A 54 -7.98 2.24 -4.19
N GLY A 55 -8.74 1.17 -4.41
CA GLY A 55 -10.15 1.27 -4.81
C GLY A 55 -11.00 2.05 -3.82
N ARG A 56 -10.79 1.86 -2.52
CA ARG A 56 -11.50 2.62 -1.46
C ARG A 56 -11.12 4.09 -1.42
N VAL A 57 -9.84 4.40 -1.60
CA VAL A 57 -9.37 5.79 -1.71
C VAL A 57 -9.98 6.48 -2.93
N LEU A 58 -9.94 5.84 -4.09
CA LEU A 58 -10.51 6.39 -5.33
C LEU A 58 -12.04 6.56 -5.26
N ARG A 59 -12.74 5.75 -4.47
CA ARG A 59 -14.18 5.89 -4.19
C ARG A 59 -14.49 6.91 -3.09
N GLY A 60 -13.48 7.50 -2.45
CA GLY A 60 -13.64 8.44 -1.34
C GLY A 60 -14.06 7.80 -0.01
N GLU A 61 -14.02 6.47 0.09
CA GLU A 61 -14.40 5.73 1.31
C GLU A 61 -13.30 5.73 2.37
N VAL A 62 -12.05 5.93 1.94
CA VAL A 62 -10.91 6.16 2.82
C VAL A 62 -10.23 7.45 2.42
N GLN A 63 -10.06 8.36 3.37
CA GLN A 63 -9.39 9.63 3.12
C GLN A 63 -7.89 9.48 3.39
N LEU A 64 -7.08 9.83 2.40
CA LEU A 64 -5.64 9.99 2.62
C LEU A 64 -5.39 11.21 3.51
N PRO A 65 -4.34 11.17 4.36
CA PRO A 65 -3.96 12.34 5.12
C PRO A 65 -3.44 13.45 4.21
N THR A 66 -3.24 14.64 4.77
CA THR A 66 -2.74 15.79 4.00
C THR A 66 -1.34 15.51 3.44
N LYS A 67 -0.96 16.26 2.40
CA LYS A 67 0.37 16.17 1.77
C LYS A 67 1.50 16.26 2.80
N ASP A 68 1.41 17.22 3.73
CA ASP A 68 2.46 17.46 4.72
C ASP A 68 2.59 16.29 5.69
N VAL A 69 1.46 15.69 6.10
CA VAL A 69 1.44 14.50 6.96
C VAL A 69 2.05 13.31 6.22
N MET A 70 1.66 13.07 4.96
CA MET A 70 2.25 12.00 4.15
C MET A 70 3.75 12.19 3.95
N MET A 71 4.19 13.43 3.69
CA MET A 71 5.61 13.74 3.52
C MET A 71 6.39 13.52 4.80
N SER A 72 5.84 13.90 5.96
CA SER A 72 6.48 13.67 7.26
C SER A 72 6.72 12.18 7.56
N GLU A 73 5.85 11.29 7.08
CA GLU A 73 6.04 9.84 7.20
C GLU A 73 7.11 9.34 6.23
N VAL A 74 7.10 9.82 4.99
CA VAL A 74 8.02 9.41 3.93
C VAL A 74 9.46 9.92 4.18
N ASP A 75 9.61 11.08 4.80
CA ASP A 75 10.89 11.69 5.18
C ASP A 75 11.42 11.21 6.53
N ASN A 76 10.77 10.21 7.14
CA ASN A 76 11.23 9.66 8.41
C ASN A 76 12.69 9.18 8.28
N PRO A 77 13.63 9.72 9.07
CA PRO A 77 15.06 9.40 8.96
C PRO A 77 15.38 7.95 9.34
N LEU A 78 14.44 7.24 9.97
CA LEU A 78 14.57 5.81 10.28
C LEU A 78 14.30 4.91 9.06
N LEU A 79 13.70 5.44 7.99
CA LEU A 79 13.45 4.68 6.77
C LEU A 79 14.72 4.54 5.92
N PRO A 80 14.96 3.38 5.29
CA PRO A 80 16.14 3.20 4.44
C PRO A 80 16.10 4.12 3.22
N GLN A 81 17.08 5.01 3.07
CA GLN A 81 17.23 5.88 1.89
C GLN A 81 18.09 5.23 0.80
N ASN A 82 17.79 3.98 0.48
CA ASN A 82 18.52 3.20 -0.52
C ASN A 82 17.59 2.16 -1.16
N ARG A 83 18.12 1.19 -1.92
CA ARG A 83 17.33 0.11 -2.55
C ARG A 83 16.40 -0.66 -1.60
N ARG A 84 16.65 -0.64 -0.28
CA ARG A 84 15.80 -1.23 0.75
C ARG A 84 14.59 -0.39 1.15
N TYR A 85 14.39 0.79 0.55
CA TYR A 85 13.27 1.67 0.87
C TYR A 85 11.90 0.97 0.79
N HIS A 86 11.73 0.05 -0.17
CA HIS A 86 10.50 -0.73 -0.34
C HIS A 86 10.54 -2.11 0.33
N PHE A 87 11.52 -2.40 1.17
CA PHE A 87 11.52 -3.63 1.97
C PHE A 87 10.55 -3.45 3.14
N VAL A 88 9.54 -4.32 3.24
CA VAL A 88 8.49 -4.22 4.26
C VAL A 88 8.27 -5.56 4.97
N ASN A 89 7.91 -5.49 6.25
CA ASN A 89 7.31 -6.65 6.93
C ASN A 89 5.86 -6.78 6.46
N MET A 90 5.57 -7.86 5.72
CA MET A 90 4.24 -8.07 5.13
C MET A 90 3.11 -8.01 6.16
N ILE A 91 3.30 -8.60 7.34
CA ILE A 91 2.24 -8.73 8.36
C ILE A 91 1.89 -7.34 8.93
N GLU A 92 2.92 -6.56 9.30
CA GLU A 92 2.74 -5.23 9.87
C GLU A 92 2.19 -4.25 8.84
N TYR A 93 2.69 -4.34 7.61
CA TYR A 93 2.23 -3.52 6.50
C TYR A 93 0.74 -3.78 6.20
N VAL A 94 0.36 -5.06 6.06
CA VAL A 94 -1.04 -5.43 5.81
C VAL A 94 -1.93 -4.97 6.96
N ARG A 95 -1.52 -5.19 8.22
CA ARG A 95 -2.27 -4.70 9.38
C ARG A 95 -2.49 -3.20 9.30
N THR A 96 -1.46 -2.43 8.96
CA THR A 96 -1.56 -0.97 8.79
C THR A 96 -2.59 -0.60 7.74
N LEU A 97 -2.58 -1.23 6.56
CA LEU A 97 -3.56 -0.95 5.52
C LEU A 97 -4.98 -1.34 5.93
N LEU A 98 -5.14 -2.47 6.63
CA LEU A 98 -6.44 -2.90 7.15
C LEU A 98 -7.00 -1.89 8.16
N GLU A 99 -6.19 -1.39 9.09
CA GLU A 99 -6.63 -0.35 10.03
C GLU A 99 -7.05 0.94 9.30
N MET A 100 -6.33 1.34 8.25
CA MET A 100 -6.74 2.50 7.43
C MET A 100 -8.07 2.22 6.69
N MET A 101 -8.25 1.02 6.15
CA MET A 101 -9.48 0.63 5.46
C MET A 101 -10.69 0.53 6.41
N LYS A 102 -10.49 0.35 7.72
CA LYS A 102 -11.58 0.37 8.69
C LYS A 102 -12.32 1.71 8.77
N GLN A 103 -11.75 2.79 8.22
CA GLN A 103 -12.48 4.05 8.02
C GLN A 103 -13.72 3.87 7.14
N SER A 104 -13.63 3.00 6.12
CA SER A 104 -14.74 2.69 5.22
C SER A 104 -15.75 1.72 5.84
N ASP A 105 -15.27 0.73 6.57
CA ASP A 105 -16.09 -0.29 7.24
C ASP A 105 -15.38 -0.73 8.53
N LYS A 106 -15.99 -0.44 9.68
CA LYS A 106 -15.43 -0.76 11.00
C LYS A 106 -15.21 -2.27 11.22
N ASN A 107 -15.96 -3.10 10.52
CA ASN A 107 -15.87 -4.55 10.57
C ASN A 107 -15.04 -5.13 9.43
N TYR A 108 -14.31 -4.29 8.69
CA TYR A 108 -13.50 -4.75 7.58
C TYR A 108 -12.47 -5.77 8.08
N SER A 109 -12.73 -7.01 7.72
CA SER A 109 -11.80 -8.12 7.84
C SER A 109 -11.54 -8.59 6.42
N TYR A 110 -10.27 -8.68 6.07
CA TYR A 110 -9.89 -9.13 4.76
C TYR A 110 -9.58 -10.62 4.83
N ILE A 111 -10.33 -11.39 4.06
CA ILE A 111 -10.06 -12.79 3.77
C ILE A 111 -9.56 -12.80 2.32
N PHE A 112 -8.40 -13.40 2.06
CA PHE A 112 -7.88 -13.53 0.71
C PHE A 112 -8.92 -14.23 -0.17
N THR A 113 -9.11 -13.78 -1.41
CA THR A 113 -10.04 -14.46 -2.35
C THR A 113 -9.72 -15.94 -2.52
N ILE A 114 -8.42 -16.31 -2.49
CA ILE A 114 -7.97 -17.71 -2.48
C ILE A 114 -8.52 -18.50 -1.29
N ASP A 115 -8.60 -17.87 -0.11
CA ASP A 115 -9.12 -18.52 1.10
C ASP A 115 -10.66 -18.59 1.08
N ASP A 116 -11.33 -17.64 0.43
CA ASP A 116 -12.77 -17.68 0.21
C ASP A 116 -13.14 -18.85 -0.74
N GLU A 117 -12.45 -18.97 -1.88
CA GLU A 117 -12.66 -20.08 -2.84
C GLU A 117 -12.38 -21.47 -2.23
N ARG A 118 -11.36 -21.59 -1.36
CA ARG A 118 -11.05 -22.84 -0.64
C ARG A 118 -12.17 -23.22 0.34
N ARG A 119 -12.85 -22.24 0.93
CA ARG A 119 -13.97 -22.48 1.84
C ARG A 119 -15.19 -23.01 1.08
N PHE A 120 -15.51 -22.44 -0.09
CA PHE A 120 -16.59 -22.93 -0.94
C PHE A 120 -16.35 -24.37 -1.42
N HIS A 121 -15.12 -24.73 -1.79
CA HIS A 121 -14.80 -26.11 -2.20
C HIS A 121 -14.92 -27.13 -1.07
N LYS A 122 -14.76 -26.71 0.20
CA LYS A 122 -14.92 -27.60 1.35
C LYS A 122 -16.40 -27.81 1.70
N ILE A 123 -17.23 -26.78 1.54
CA ILE A 123 -18.67 -26.82 1.83
C ILE A 123 -19.45 -27.66 0.80
N ILE A 124 -19.00 -27.73 -0.45
CA ILE A 124 -19.69 -28.49 -1.52
C ILE A 124 -19.34 -30.00 -1.48
N LYS A 125 -18.38 -30.42 -0.65
CA LYS A 125 -17.92 -31.82 -0.54
C LYS A 125 -18.27 -32.52 0.78
N GLU A 126 -19.08 -31.89 1.63
CA GLU A 126 -19.68 -32.48 2.83
C GLU A 126 -21.20 -32.58 2.65
#